data_AF-A0A7S2W3E2-F1
#
_entry.id   AF-A0A7S2W3E2-F1
#
_cell.length_a   1.000
_cell.length_b   1.000
_cell.length_c   1.000
_cell.angle_alpha   90.00
_cell.angle_beta   90.00
_cell.angle_gamma   90.00
#
_symmetry.space_group_name_H-M   'P 1'
#
loop_
_entity.id
_entity.type
_entity.pdbx_description
1 polymer ?
#
loop_
_entity_poly.entity_id
_entity_poly.type
_entity_poly.pdbx_seq_one_letter_code
_entity_poly.pdbx_strand_id
1 'polypeptide(L)'
;IFFIVRNMLGPIPQDFGRLSQVEVLLLENNRFTGYIPPTLFHSGMTSLQEINIQRNDFSGKIPITISELPSLSLLFLVDNKFTGYVPKSICDMNLNEAIFDRMQTRKTNVTTILEDLNGCNAVACPAGFESQDDDGIFPCNPCASDFLAPYLGSKSCAYIEEYMILDELYTKTGGDKWTINTTWYGKLPLSTRDGITCNNKGKVNSIKLPRVNLSGSIPPSLGFLTHLKELDLSENNL
;
A
#
# COMPACT_ATOMS: atom_id res chain seq x y z
N ILE A 1 -27.08 4.43 3.16
CA ILE A 1 -25.98 3.54 3.63
C ILE A 1 -25.91 2.33 2.71
N PHE A 2 -24.74 2.05 2.14
CA PHE A 2 -24.43 0.84 1.38
C PHE A 2 -23.37 0.05 2.15
N PHE A 3 -23.70 -1.19 2.53
CA PHE A 3 -22.87 -2.01 3.42
C PHE A 3 -22.76 -3.43 2.87
N ILE A 4 -21.55 -3.98 2.84
CA ILE A 4 -21.26 -5.35 2.37
C ILE A 4 -20.50 -6.10 3.46
N VAL A 5 -20.96 -7.31 3.80
CA VAL A 5 -20.36 -8.14 4.85
C VAL A 5 -19.90 -9.51 4.38
N ARG A 6 -18.65 -9.81 4.75
CA ARG A 6 -17.97 -11.11 4.81
C ARG A 6 -17.66 -11.78 3.48
N ASN A 7 -16.40 -12.21 3.36
CA ASN A 7 -15.87 -13.11 2.33
C ASN A 7 -16.05 -12.66 0.88
N MET A 8 -16.31 -11.37 0.64
CA MET A 8 -16.25 -10.84 -0.72
C MET A 8 -14.82 -10.87 -1.24
N LEU A 9 -14.67 -11.44 -2.42
CA LEU A 9 -13.40 -11.67 -3.10
C LEU A 9 -13.40 -10.96 -4.44
N GLY A 10 -12.21 -10.61 -4.93
CA GLY A 10 -12.03 -9.96 -6.22
C GLY A 10 -12.12 -8.43 -6.16
N PRO A 11 -12.08 -7.75 -7.32
CA PRO A 11 -12.10 -6.30 -7.37
C PRO A 11 -13.46 -5.70 -7.05
N ILE A 12 -13.45 -4.45 -6.60
CA ILE A 12 -14.67 -3.65 -6.49
C ILE A 12 -15.25 -3.38 -7.90
N PRO A 13 -16.55 -3.65 -8.15
CA PRO A 13 -17.16 -3.38 -9.44
C PRO A 13 -17.17 -1.88 -9.75
N GLN A 14 -16.71 -1.48 -10.94
CA GLN A 14 -16.74 -0.07 -11.37
C GLN A 14 -18.16 0.52 -11.37
N ASP A 15 -19.19 -0.33 -11.59
CA ASP A 15 -20.59 0.11 -11.64
C ASP A 15 -21.12 0.62 -10.30
N PHE A 16 -20.41 0.41 -9.19
CA PHE A 16 -20.74 1.02 -7.90
C PHE A 16 -20.69 2.55 -7.96
N GLY A 17 -19.96 3.16 -8.91
CA GLY A 17 -20.00 4.60 -9.15
C GLY A 17 -21.38 5.12 -9.55
N ARG A 18 -22.29 4.26 -10.05
CA ARG A 18 -23.67 4.65 -10.37
C ARG A 18 -24.53 4.93 -9.14
N LEU A 19 -24.07 4.56 -7.94
CA LEU A 19 -24.80 4.71 -6.68
C LEU A 19 -24.69 6.14 -6.13
N SER A 20 -25.12 7.15 -6.90
CA SER A 20 -24.90 8.58 -6.59
C SER A 20 -25.61 9.09 -5.34
N GLN A 21 -26.59 8.36 -4.83
CA GLN A 21 -27.36 8.69 -3.63
C GLN A 21 -26.77 8.08 -2.35
N VAL A 22 -25.67 7.32 -2.43
CA VAL A 22 -25.06 6.69 -1.26
C VAL A 22 -24.38 7.74 -0.40
N GLU A 23 -24.76 7.78 0.87
CA GLU A 23 -24.13 8.66 1.88
C GLU A 23 -22.95 8.01 2.59
N VAL A 24 -23.01 6.69 2.79
CA VAL A 24 -22.01 5.93 3.55
C VAL A 24 -21.73 4.64 2.80
N LEU A 25 -20.48 4.41 2.43
CA LEU A 25 -19.98 3.19 1.79
C LEU A 25 -19.10 2.43 2.77
N LEU A 26 -19.58 1.27 3.22
CA LEU A 26 -18.92 0.43 4.21
C LEU A 26 -18.59 -0.95 3.62
N LEU A 27 -17.31 -1.19 3.36
CA LEU A 27 -16.77 -2.42 2.77
C LEU A 27 -15.66 -3.03 3.63
N GLU A 28 -15.50 -2.55 4.86
CA GLU A 28 -14.45 -2.99 5.76
C GLU A 28 -14.55 -4.48 6.11
N ASN A 29 -13.42 -5.10 6.45
CA ASN A 29 -13.33 -6.52 6.86
C ASN A 29 -13.84 -7.50 5.78
N ASN A 30 -13.36 -7.31 4.54
CA ASN A 30 -13.62 -8.22 3.43
C ASN A 30 -12.27 -8.69 2.83
N ARG A 31 -12.31 -9.33 1.65
CA ARG A 31 -11.12 -9.78 0.91
C ARG A 31 -11.12 -9.20 -0.51
N PHE A 32 -11.56 -7.96 -0.65
CA PHE A 32 -11.50 -7.27 -1.93
C PHE A 32 -10.04 -7.09 -2.35
N THR A 33 -9.74 -7.38 -3.61
CA THR A 33 -8.38 -7.33 -4.18
C THR A 33 -8.30 -6.35 -5.35
N GLY A 34 -7.12 -6.18 -5.93
CA GLY A 34 -6.95 -5.34 -7.12
C GLY A 34 -6.97 -3.85 -6.80
N TYR A 35 -7.11 -3.02 -7.83
CA TYR A 35 -7.08 -1.57 -7.73
C TYR A 35 -8.47 -0.99 -7.44
N ILE A 36 -8.53 0.17 -6.78
CA ILE A 36 -9.74 0.99 -6.81
C ILE A 36 -9.83 1.65 -8.20
N PRO A 37 -10.87 1.41 -9.00
CA PRO A 37 -11.01 2.04 -10.30
C PRO A 37 -11.06 3.57 -10.15
N PRO A 38 -10.31 4.35 -10.95
CA PRO A 38 -10.35 5.81 -10.88
C PRO A 38 -11.75 6.40 -11.14
N THR A 39 -12.60 5.69 -11.88
CA THR A 39 -13.97 6.09 -12.20
C THR A 39 -14.99 5.73 -11.12
N LEU A 40 -14.59 4.98 -10.09
CA LEU A 40 -15.50 4.54 -9.03
C LEU A 40 -16.04 5.73 -8.23
N PHE A 41 -15.15 6.65 -7.85
CA PHE A 41 -15.49 7.88 -7.15
C PHE A 41 -15.43 9.04 -8.13
N HIS A 42 -16.47 9.87 -8.13
CA HIS A 42 -16.56 11.02 -9.02
C HIS A 42 -17.48 12.09 -8.40
N SER A 43 -17.34 13.33 -8.88
CA SER A 43 -18.08 14.51 -8.40
C SER A 43 -19.61 14.41 -8.40
N GLY A 44 -20.19 13.44 -9.09
CA GLY A 44 -21.63 13.19 -9.12
C GLY A 44 -22.17 12.47 -7.89
N MET A 45 -21.31 11.91 -7.04
CA MET A 45 -21.69 11.27 -5.78
C MET A 45 -21.84 12.32 -4.67
N THR A 46 -22.78 13.26 -4.86
CA THR A 46 -22.90 14.46 -4.02
C THR A 46 -23.29 14.18 -2.58
N SER A 47 -23.89 13.03 -2.30
CA SER A 47 -24.34 12.66 -0.95
C SER A 47 -23.29 11.90 -0.15
N LEU A 48 -22.22 11.41 -0.77
CA LEU A 48 -21.25 10.52 -0.13
C LEU A 48 -20.39 11.27 0.89
N GLN A 49 -20.54 10.88 2.16
CA GLN A 49 -19.90 11.48 3.33
C GLN A 49 -18.81 10.60 3.93
N GLU A 50 -18.98 9.28 3.83
CA GLU A 50 -18.07 8.30 4.43
C GLU A 50 -17.72 7.17 3.44
N ILE A 51 -16.42 6.90 3.34
CA ILE A 51 -15.87 5.72 2.68
C ILE A 51 -15.04 4.94 3.69
N ASN A 52 -15.46 3.71 3.98
CA ASN A 52 -14.74 2.80 4.83
C ASN A 52 -14.42 1.50 4.08
N ILE A 53 -13.16 1.31 3.72
CA ILE A 53 -12.69 0.13 2.99
C ILE A 53 -11.50 -0.55 3.68
N GLN A 54 -11.27 -0.22 4.95
CA GLN A 54 -10.16 -0.75 5.74
C GLN A 54 -10.21 -2.28 5.85
N ARG A 55 -9.06 -2.93 6.11
CA ARG A 55 -8.97 -4.39 6.30
C ARG A 55 -9.48 -5.16 5.08
N ASN A 56 -8.84 -4.92 3.94
CA ASN A 56 -9.03 -5.59 2.66
C ASN A 56 -7.66 -5.84 1.99
N ASP A 57 -7.63 -6.37 0.77
CA ASP A 57 -6.42 -6.61 -0.03
C ASP A 57 -6.32 -5.64 -1.24
N PHE A 58 -6.92 -4.44 -1.15
CA PHE A 58 -6.82 -3.44 -2.23
C PHE A 58 -5.36 -3.01 -2.43
N SER A 59 -4.97 -2.82 -3.68
CA SER A 59 -3.58 -2.60 -4.07
C SER A 59 -3.41 -1.43 -5.04
N GLY A 60 -2.17 -1.00 -5.24
CA GLY A 60 -1.83 0.14 -6.10
C GLY A 60 -2.01 1.48 -5.40
N LYS A 61 -2.24 2.55 -6.17
CA LYS A 61 -2.31 3.92 -5.64
C LYS A 61 -3.73 4.28 -5.21
N ILE A 62 -3.85 5.19 -4.25
CA ILE A 62 -5.12 5.83 -3.89
C ILE A 62 -5.58 6.71 -5.06
N PRO A 63 -6.80 6.53 -5.62
CA PRO A 63 -7.27 7.35 -6.73
C PRO A 63 -7.44 8.81 -6.31
N ILE A 64 -6.88 9.73 -7.11
CA ILE A 64 -6.99 11.16 -6.87
C ILE A 64 -8.44 11.66 -6.99
N THR A 65 -9.30 10.93 -7.71
CA THR A 65 -10.72 11.26 -7.90
C THR A 65 -11.54 11.26 -6.61
N ILE A 66 -11.02 10.67 -5.53
CA ILE A 66 -11.61 10.82 -4.18
C ILE A 66 -11.68 12.30 -3.79
N SER A 67 -10.72 13.14 -4.22
CA SER A 67 -10.75 14.58 -3.94
C SER A 67 -11.80 15.37 -4.71
N GLU A 68 -12.56 14.73 -5.59
CA GLU A 68 -13.68 15.35 -6.30
C GLU A 68 -15.01 15.21 -5.55
N LEU A 69 -15.05 14.45 -4.45
CA LEU A 69 -16.26 14.18 -3.68
C LEU A 69 -16.59 15.38 -2.78
N PRO A 70 -17.68 16.11 -3.04
CA PRO A 70 -17.91 17.42 -2.42
C PRO A 70 -18.32 17.34 -0.94
N SER A 71 -18.87 16.21 -0.51
CA SER A 71 -19.42 16.01 0.84
C SER A 71 -18.60 15.05 1.69
N LEU A 72 -17.49 14.52 1.16
CA LEU A 72 -16.68 13.51 1.85
C LEU A 72 -15.98 14.15 3.05
N SER A 73 -16.14 13.53 4.21
CA SER A 73 -15.51 13.97 5.46
C SER A 73 -14.80 12.83 6.20
N LEU A 74 -15.20 11.58 5.96
CA LEU A 74 -14.62 10.39 6.57
C LEU A 74 -14.07 9.44 5.51
N LEU A 75 -12.79 9.07 5.66
CA LEU A 75 -12.08 8.17 4.75
C LEU A 75 -11.18 7.21 5.52
N PHE A 76 -11.50 5.91 5.46
CA PHE A 76 -10.73 4.86 6.12
C PHE A 76 -10.18 3.85 5.10
N LEU A 77 -8.87 3.89 4.89
CA LEU A 77 -8.15 3.07 3.89
C LEU A 77 -7.16 2.06 4.52
N VAL A 78 -6.96 2.16 5.83
CA VAL A 78 -5.94 1.43 6.60
C VAL A 78 -6.03 -0.08 6.43
N ASP A 79 -4.89 -0.76 6.60
CA ASP A 79 -4.80 -2.22 6.52
C ASP A 79 -5.26 -2.76 5.15
N ASN A 80 -4.63 -2.22 4.12
CA ASN A 80 -4.71 -2.62 2.71
C ASN A 80 -3.29 -2.69 2.13
N LYS A 81 -3.16 -2.98 0.84
CA LYS A 81 -1.89 -3.05 0.10
C LYS A 81 -1.64 -1.81 -0.77
N PHE A 82 -2.09 -0.64 -0.31
CA PHE A 82 -1.88 0.61 -1.03
C PHE A 82 -0.40 1.01 -1.02
N THR A 83 0.09 1.44 -2.17
CA THR A 83 1.49 1.85 -2.42
C THR A 83 1.55 3.27 -2.95
N GLY A 84 2.73 3.87 -2.96
CA GLY A 84 2.91 5.27 -3.35
C GLY A 84 2.69 6.20 -2.17
N TYR A 85 1.88 7.24 -2.36
CA TYR A 85 1.63 8.30 -1.37
C TYR A 85 0.14 8.67 -1.36
N VAL A 86 -0.33 9.28 -0.27
CA VAL A 86 -1.63 9.94 -0.22
C VAL A 86 -1.56 11.19 -1.11
N PRO A 87 -2.39 11.33 -2.17
CA PRO A 87 -2.37 12.49 -3.04
C PRO A 87 -2.57 13.80 -2.26
N LYS A 88 -1.79 14.84 -2.59
CA LYS A 88 -1.87 16.14 -1.91
C LYS A 88 -3.29 16.71 -1.88
N SER A 89 -4.06 16.57 -2.97
CA SER A 89 -5.45 17.04 -3.02
C SER A 89 -6.36 16.35 -2.01
N ILE A 90 -6.08 15.10 -1.63
CA ILE A 90 -6.82 14.39 -0.57
C ILE A 90 -6.37 14.89 0.81
N CYS A 91 -5.08 15.19 0.98
CA CYS A 91 -4.56 15.76 2.21
C CYS A 91 -5.16 17.15 2.51
N ASP A 92 -5.39 17.95 1.46
CA ASP A 92 -5.95 19.29 1.56
C ASP A 92 -7.46 19.31 1.90
N MET A 93 -8.14 18.15 1.87
CA MET A 93 -9.57 18.02 2.23
C MET A 93 -9.85 18.00 3.73
N ASN A 94 -8.82 17.92 4.59
CA ASN A 94 -8.96 17.79 6.05
C ASN A 94 -9.90 16.65 6.48
N LEU A 95 -9.80 15.51 5.80
CA LEU A 95 -10.58 14.32 6.13
C LEU A 95 -10.27 13.84 7.56
N ASN A 96 -11.26 13.24 8.22
CA ASN A 96 -11.15 12.66 9.55
C ASN A 96 -10.74 13.66 10.67
N GLU A 97 -10.85 14.97 10.45
CA GLU A 97 -10.42 16.05 11.39
C GLU A 97 -10.86 15.79 12.84
N ALA A 98 -12.15 15.55 13.07
CA ALA A 98 -12.69 15.33 14.41
C ALA A 98 -12.09 14.10 15.13
N ILE A 99 -11.64 13.10 14.38
CA ILE A 99 -10.97 11.91 14.93
C ILE A 99 -9.51 12.23 15.20
N PHE A 100 -8.85 12.89 14.25
CA PHE A 100 -7.44 13.28 14.34
C PHE A 100 -7.17 14.20 15.53
N ASP A 101 -8.04 15.19 15.78
CA ASP A 101 -7.95 16.08 16.96
C ASP A 101 -8.05 15.31 18.29
N ARG A 102 -8.92 14.30 18.35
CA ARG A 102 -9.07 13.43 19.53
C ARG A 102 -7.82 12.57 19.75
N MET A 103 -7.12 12.17 18.70
CA MET A 103 -5.87 11.42 18.82
C MET A 103 -4.73 12.31 19.35
N GLN A 104 -4.60 13.53 18.82
CA GLN A 104 -3.55 14.46 19.25
C GLN A 104 -3.65 14.81 20.74
N THR A 105 -4.86 15.09 21.24
CA THR A 105 -5.09 15.43 22.65
C THR A 105 -4.72 14.31 23.63
N ARG A 106 -4.62 13.05 23.19
CA ARG A 106 -4.21 11.91 24.01
C ARG A 106 -2.69 11.76 24.15
N LYS A 107 -1.88 12.43 23.33
CA LYS A 107 -0.42 12.33 23.35
C LYS A 107 0.22 13.65 23.79
N THR A 108 0.28 13.87 25.10
CA THR A 108 0.83 15.09 25.71
C THR A 108 2.36 15.21 25.73
N ASN A 109 3.13 14.22 25.23
CA ASN A 109 4.60 14.18 25.36
C ASN A 109 5.35 13.70 24.10
N VAL A 110 4.86 13.94 22.88
CA VAL A 110 5.62 13.61 21.66
C VAL A 110 6.46 14.82 21.24
N THR A 111 7.72 14.83 21.66
CA THR A 111 8.73 15.84 21.27
C THR A 111 9.36 15.60 19.90
N THR A 112 9.06 14.49 19.23
CA THR A 112 9.33 14.31 17.80
C THR A 112 8.17 14.88 16.99
N ILE A 113 8.21 16.18 16.80
CA ILE A 113 7.39 16.89 15.82
C ILE A 113 7.81 16.35 14.44
N LEU A 114 7.09 15.36 13.91
CA LEU A 114 6.94 15.31 12.46
C LEU A 114 6.02 16.50 12.15
N GLU A 115 6.62 17.60 11.69
CA GLU A 115 5.94 18.84 11.30
C GLU A 115 4.93 18.64 10.15
N ASP A 116 4.83 17.43 9.61
CA ASP A 116 3.80 17.05 8.65
C ASP A 116 2.49 16.63 9.34
N LEU A 117 1.89 17.54 10.10
CA LEU A 117 0.44 17.53 10.40
C LEU A 117 -0.37 17.93 9.14
N ASN A 118 0.09 17.53 7.95
CA ASN A 118 -0.69 17.66 6.74
C ASN A 118 -1.84 16.64 6.84
N GLY A 119 -3.02 16.96 6.28
CA GLY A 119 -4.20 16.08 6.37
C GLY A 119 -3.99 14.67 5.78
N CYS A 120 -2.82 14.36 5.20
CA CYS A 120 -2.47 13.00 4.78
C CYS A 120 -2.37 12.04 5.96
N ASN A 121 -1.76 12.48 7.08
CA ASN A 121 -1.59 11.63 8.26
C ASN A 121 -2.92 11.36 8.97
N ALA A 122 -3.97 12.15 8.72
CA ALA A 122 -5.33 11.82 9.15
C ALA A 122 -5.97 10.70 8.31
N VAL A 123 -5.39 10.35 7.15
CA VAL A 123 -5.88 9.31 6.24
C VAL A 123 -5.09 8.01 6.38
N ALA A 124 -3.76 8.06 6.33
CA ALA A 124 -2.89 6.89 6.42
C ALA A 124 -1.42 7.26 6.69
N CYS A 125 -0.75 6.52 7.57
CA CYS A 125 0.70 6.64 7.71
C CYS A 125 1.44 6.32 6.40
N PRO A 126 2.57 6.99 6.10
CA PRO A 126 3.39 6.67 4.95
C PRO A 126 4.00 5.27 5.06
N ALA A 127 4.37 4.67 3.92
CA ALA A 127 5.09 3.40 3.90
C ALA A 127 6.42 3.52 4.68
N GLY A 128 6.77 2.49 5.42
CA GLY A 128 7.88 2.46 6.37
C GLY A 128 7.51 2.92 7.78
N PHE A 129 6.24 3.30 8.02
CA PHE A 129 5.75 3.73 9.32
C PHE A 129 4.54 2.90 9.78
N GLU A 130 4.37 2.80 11.09
CA GLU A 130 3.22 2.19 11.76
C GLU A 130 2.52 3.18 12.71
N SER A 131 1.25 2.93 13.01
CA SER A 131 0.55 3.60 14.13
C SER A 131 0.36 2.63 15.29
N GLN A 132 0.97 2.94 16.44
CA GLN A 132 0.95 2.10 17.65
C GLN A 132 -0.43 1.95 18.29
N ASP A 133 -1.40 2.81 17.96
CA ASP A 133 -2.78 2.74 18.48
C ASP A 133 -3.67 1.81 17.66
N ASP A 134 -3.07 1.00 16.77
CA ASP A 134 -3.73 -0.03 15.97
C ASP A 134 -4.78 0.55 14.97
N ASP A 135 -4.72 1.86 14.74
CA ASP A 135 -5.61 2.59 13.85
C ASP A 135 -5.01 2.86 12.47
N GLY A 136 -3.69 2.72 12.30
CA GLY A 136 -2.95 2.94 11.04
C GLY A 136 -2.89 4.41 10.57
N ILE A 137 -3.27 5.37 11.41
CA ILE A 137 -3.46 6.77 11.03
C ILE A 137 -2.42 7.66 11.72
N PHE A 138 -2.41 7.70 13.06
CA PHE A 138 -1.51 8.59 13.78
C PHE A 138 -1.30 8.14 15.24
N PRO A 139 -0.11 8.36 15.82
CA PRO A 139 1.11 8.90 15.21
C PRO A 139 1.85 7.85 14.40
N CYS A 140 2.47 8.32 13.32
CA CYS A 140 3.30 7.49 12.46
C CYS A 140 4.70 7.36 13.05
N ASN A 141 5.06 6.16 13.47
CA ASN A 141 6.37 5.82 13.99
C ASN A 141 7.14 5.03 12.93
N PRO A 142 8.41 5.36 12.64
CA PRO A 142 9.19 4.63 11.67
C PRO A 142 9.46 3.20 12.16
N CYS A 143 9.48 2.25 11.22
CA CYS A 143 9.85 0.87 11.53
C CYS A 143 11.32 0.74 11.94
N ALA A 144 11.61 -0.23 12.81
CA ALA A 144 12.99 -0.62 13.16
C ALA A 144 13.72 -1.24 11.95
N SER A 145 15.06 -1.32 11.99
CA SER A 145 15.93 -1.62 10.82
C SER A 145 15.68 -2.96 10.10
N ASP A 146 14.96 -3.90 10.73
CA ASP A 146 14.61 -5.21 10.18
C ASP A 146 13.10 -5.43 10.02
N PHE A 147 12.29 -4.42 10.35
CA PHE A 147 10.83 -4.46 10.24
C PHE A 147 10.38 -3.47 9.18
N LEU A 148 9.30 -3.82 8.49
CA LEU A 148 8.84 -3.09 7.32
C LEU A 148 7.33 -2.97 7.33
N ALA A 149 6.86 -1.79 6.95
CA ALA A 149 5.47 -1.45 6.72
C ALA A 149 5.32 -1.02 5.25
N PRO A 150 5.18 -1.97 4.31
CA PRO A 150 5.34 -1.66 2.89
C PRO A 150 4.20 -0.84 2.29
N TYR A 151 3.08 -0.74 3.02
CA TYR A 151 1.85 -0.15 2.54
C TYR A 151 1.47 1.07 3.36
N LEU A 152 0.75 2.00 2.72
CA LEU A 152 0.14 3.14 3.39
C LEU A 152 -0.84 2.66 4.47
N GLY A 153 -0.77 3.27 5.64
CA GLY A 153 -1.65 2.99 6.76
C GLY A 153 -1.45 1.60 7.35
N SER A 154 -0.20 1.12 7.40
CA SER A 154 0.13 -0.11 8.11
C SER A 154 -0.05 0.09 9.63
N LYS A 155 -0.67 -0.90 10.28
CA LYS A 155 -0.93 -0.87 11.73
C LYS A 155 0.28 -1.33 12.55
N SER A 156 1.07 -2.23 11.97
CA SER A 156 2.29 -2.73 12.57
C SER A 156 3.34 -2.94 11.49
N CYS A 157 4.60 -2.78 11.88
CA CYS A 157 5.73 -3.18 11.08
C CYS A 157 5.87 -4.70 11.17
N ALA A 158 5.89 -5.36 10.02
CA ALA A 158 6.07 -6.80 9.94
C ALA A 158 7.51 -7.13 9.55
N TYR A 159 8.03 -8.25 10.04
CA TYR A 159 9.26 -8.81 9.48
C TYR A 159 8.94 -9.32 8.08
N ILE A 160 9.48 -8.66 7.05
CA ILE A 160 9.36 -9.12 5.66
C ILE A 160 10.62 -9.90 5.33
N GLU A 161 10.43 -11.16 4.99
CA GLU A 161 11.52 -11.96 4.46
C GLU A 161 11.81 -11.57 3.01
N GLU A 162 13.10 -11.45 2.65
CA GLU A 162 13.52 -11.03 1.31
C GLU A 162 13.01 -11.95 0.20
N TYR A 163 12.68 -13.21 0.52
CA TYR A 163 12.03 -14.12 -0.46
C TYR A 163 10.67 -13.60 -0.92
N MET A 164 9.90 -12.96 -0.03
CA MET A 164 8.58 -12.43 -0.38
C MET A 164 8.69 -11.27 -1.38
N ILE A 165 9.72 -10.44 -1.21
CA ILE A 165 10.02 -9.33 -2.12
C ILE A 165 10.43 -9.87 -3.49
N LEU A 166 11.27 -10.91 -3.53
CA LEU A 166 11.70 -11.53 -4.78
C LEU A 166 10.55 -12.29 -5.48
N ASP A 167 9.65 -12.93 -4.74
CA ASP A 167 8.45 -13.56 -5.31
C ASP A 167 7.50 -12.50 -5.89
N GLU A 168 7.38 -11.33 -5.26
CA GLU A 168 6.64 -10.21 -5.84
C GLU A 168 7.31 -9.70 -7.12
N LEU A 169 8.64 -9.57 -7.16
CA LEU A 169 9.37 -9.22 -8.38
C LEU A 169 9.09 -10.22 -9.50
N TYR A 170 9.18 -11.51 -9.21
CA TYR A 170 8.87 -12.58 -10.17
C TYR A 170 7.45 -12.43 -10.72
N THR A 171 6.45 -12.33 -9.86
CA THR A 171 5.04 -12.25 -10.28
C THR A 171 4.70 -10.96 -11.02
N LYS A 172 5.18 -9.80 -10.55
CA LYS A 172 4.89 -8.48 -11.12
C LYS A 172 5.60 -8.21 -12.44
N THR A 173 6.69 -8.91 -12.71
CA THR A 173 7.47 -8.72 -13.93
C THR A 173 7.38 -9.90 -14.91
N GLY A 174 6.32 -10.71 -14.80
CA GLY A 174 5.99 -11.77 -15.76
C GLY A 174 6.92 -12.98 -15.69
N GLY A 175 7.30 -13.39 -14.48
CA GLY A 175 8.23 -14.46 -14.13
C GLY A 175 8.16 -15.72 -14.99
N ASP A 176 6.94 -16.18 -15.30
CA ASP A 176 6.73 -17.39 -16.10
C ASP A 176 7.28 -17.28 -17.53
N LYS A 177 7.49 -16.05 -18.02
CA LYS A 177 8.04 -15.74 -19.35
C LYS A 177 9.52 -15.36 -19.30
N TRP A 178 10.14 -15.38 -18.14
CA TRP A 178 11.56 -15.08 -18.02
C TRP A 178 12.39 -16.17 -18.68
N THR A 179 13.54 -15.78 -19.25
CA THR A 179 14.48 -16.74 -19.86
C THR A 179 15.19 -17.62 -18.80
N ILE A 180 15.22 -17.17 -17.54
CA ILE A 180 15.86 -17.86 -16.39
C ILE A 180 14.90 -18.01 -15.20
N ASN A 181 13.77 -18.70 -15.40
CA ASN A 181 12.72 -18.84 -14.37
C ASN A 181 12.85 -20.07 -13.45
N THR A 182 13.69 -21.05 -13.79
CA THR A 182 13.67 -22.37 -13.14
C THR A 182 14.07 -22.36 -11.67
N THR A 183 14.98 -21.47 -11.28
CA THR A 183 15.41 -21.33 -9.88
C THR A 183 14.51 -20.41 -9.07
N TRP A 184 13.62 -19.67 -9.71
CA TRP A 184 12.73 -18.69 -9.09
C TRP A 184 11.44 -19.31 -8.57
N TYR A 185 11.15 -20.55 -8.95
CA TYR A 185 10.00 -21.30 -8.49
C TYR A 185 10.31 -22.12 -7.22
N GLY A 186 9.51 -21.95 -6.17
CA GLY A 186 9.58 -22.75 -4.94
C GLY A 186 10.49 -22.18 -3.83
N LYS A 187 10.71 -22.98 -2.79
CA LYS A 187 11.42 -22.58 -1.55
C LYS A 187 12.94 -22.79 -1.63
N LEU A 188 13.55 -22.43 -2.74
CA LEU A 188 15.01 -22.48 -2.87
C LEU A 188 15.67 -21.32 -2.08
N PRO A 189 16.87 -21.53 -1.50
CA PRO A 189 17.62 -20.44 -0.85
C PRO A 189 17.83 -19.26 -1.80
N LEU A 190 17.76 -18.03 -1.27
CA LEU A 190 17.80 -16.81 -2.11
C LEU A 190 19.05 -16.74 -2.97
N SER A 191 20.21 -17.14 -2.43
CA SER A 191 21.49 -17.15 -3.14
C SER A 191 21.58 -18.16 -4.29
N THR A 192 20.62 -19.06 -4.41
CA THR A 192 20.56 -20.05 -5.50
C THR A 192 19.65 -19.62 -6.65
N ARG A 193 18.93 -18.49 -6.49
CA ARG A 193 18.12 -17.91 -7.56
C ARG A 193 19.03 -17.24 -8.58
N ASP A 194 18.83 -17.56 -9.85
CA ASP A 194 19.57 -16.95 -10.96
C ASP A 194 19.50 -15.42 -10.88
N GLY A 195 20.65 -14.77 -10.96
CA GLY A 195 20.77 -13.31 -10.86
C GLY A 195 20.80 -12.74 -9.44
N ILE A 196 20.65 -13.56 -8.38
CA ILE A 196 20.69 -13.10 -6.99
C ILE A 196 22.05 -13.39 -6.36
N THR A 197 22.65 -12.38 -5.74
CA THR A 197 23.81 -12.55 -4.84
C THR A 197 23.42 -12.10 -3.44
N CYS A 198 23.90 -12.85 -2.43
CA CYS A 198 23.73 -12.53 -1.02
C CYS A 198 25.08 -12.17 -0.38
N ASN A 199 25.04 -11.33 0.67
CA ASN A 199 26.20 -11.04 1.50
C ASN A 199 26.51 -12.21 2.46
N ASN A 200 27.55 -12.06 3.28
CA ASN A 200 27.98 -13.05 4.28
C ASN A 200 26.96 -13.34 5.40
N LYS A 201 25.91 -12.53 5.54
CA LYS A 201 24.78 -12.75 6.45
C LYS A 201 23.57 -13.41 5.76
N GLY A 202 23.70 -13.79 4.49
CA GLY A 202 22.62 -14.37 3.69
C GLY A 202 21.58 -13.37 3.21
N LYS A 203 21.83 -12.05 3.33
CA LYS A 203 20.92 -11.00 2.86
C LYS A 203 21.19 -10.62 1.40
N VAL A 204 20.17 -10.33 0.61
CA VAL A 204 20.31 -9.96 -0.81
C VAL A 204 21.11 -8.67 -0.92
N ASN A 205 22.20 -8.68 -1.70
CA ASN A 205 23.05 -7.51 -1.90
C ASN A 205 23.27 -7.13 -3.37
N SER A 206 22.94 -8.00 -4.33
CA SER A 206 22.95 -7.69 -5.76
C SER A 206 21.85 -8.48 -6.48
N ILE A 207 21.13 -7.81 -7.38
CA ILE A 207 20.15 -8.40 -8.29
C ILE A 207 20.57 -8.03 -9.71
N LYS A 208 20.87 -9.04 -10.54
CA LYS A 208 21.27 -8.90 -11.94
C LYS A 208 20.41 -9.79 -12.83
N LEU A 209 19.46 -9.17 -13.51
CA LEU A 209 18.54 -9.82 -14.44
C LEU A 209 18.54 -9.13 -15.82
N PRO A 210 19.71 -8.88 -16.45
CA PRO A 210 19.75 -8.25 -17.75
C PRO A 210 19.25 -9.20 -18.85
N ARG A 211 18.45 -8.71 -19.81
CA ARG A 211 17.92 -9.50 -20.95
C ARG A 211 17.14 -10.75 -20.54
N VAL A 212 16.42 -10.69 -19.43
CA VAL A 212 15.65 -11.81 -18.87
C VAL A 212 14.20 -11.85 -19.39
N ASN A 213 13.81 -10.91 -20.25
CA ASN A 213 12.43 -10.71 -20.70
C ASN A 213 11.48 -10.30 -19.56
N LEU A 214 11.98 -9.51 -18.60
CA LEU A 214 11.15 -8.88 -17.58
C LEU A 214 10.14 -7.96 -18.28
N SER A 215 8.88 -7.99 -17.87
CA SER A 215 7.82 -7.15 -18.44
C SER A 215 6.75 -6.84 -17.40
N GLY A 216 6.11 -5.67 -17.44
CA GLY A 216 5.11 -5.28 -16.43
C GLY A 216 5.61 -4.13 -15.57
N SER A 217 5.67 -4.30 -14.25
CA SER A 217 6.06 -3.20 -13.34
C SER A 217 7.04 -3.65 -12.27
N ILE A 218 8.04 -2.81 -11.99
CA ILE A 218 8.96 -3.00 -10.86
C ILE A 218 8.18 -2.82 -9.54
N PRO A 219 8.13 -3.83 -8.66
CA PRO A 219 7.39 -3.69 -7.41
C PRO A 219 8.10 -2.69 -6.47
N PRO A 220 7.37 -1.75 -5.85
CA PRO A 220 7.95 -0.82 -4.87
C PRO A 220 8.63 -1.52 -3.69
N SER A 221 8.22 -2.76 -3.38
CA SER A 221 8.79 -3.55 -2.29
C SER A 221 10.27 -3.87 -2.46
N LEU A 222 10.82 -3.77 -3.68
CA LEU A 222 12.28 -3.83 -3.91
C LEU A 222 13.04 -2.78 -3.11
N GLY A 223 12.43 -1.62 -2.83
CA GLY A 223 13.02 -0.58 -1.99
C GLY A 223 13.29 -1.01 -0.55
N PHE A 224 12.70 -2.13 -0.11
CA PHE A 224 12.89 -2.68 1.23
C PHE A 224 14.06 -3.68 1.34
N LEU A 225 14.75 -3.99 0.25
CA LEU A 225 16.02 -4.72 0.29
C LEU A 225 17.14 -3.79 0.78
N THR A 226 17.18 -3.53 2.08
CA THR A 226 18.07 -2.53 2.71
C THR A 226 19.57 -2.78 2.54
N HIS A 227 19.94 -4.01 2.14
CA HIS A 227 21.33 -4.40 1.90
C HIS A 227 21.70 -4.42 0.40
N LEU A 228 20.76 -4.12 -0.50
CA LEU A 228 20.95 -4.10 -1.94
C LEU A 228 21.91 -2.97 -2.34
N LYS A 229 22.98 -3.33 -3.04
CA LYS A 229 24.01 -2.40 -3.52
C LYS A 229 23.98 -2.21 -5.03
N GLU A 230 23.41 -3.18 -5.73
CA GLU A 230 23.43 -3.24 -7.18
C GLU A 230 22.12 -3.84 -7.68
N LEU A 231 21.47 -3.13 -8.60
CA LEU A 231 20.24 -3.55 -9.26
C LEU A 231 20.41 -3.33 -10.76
N ASP A 232 20.54 -4.42 -11.51
CA ASP A 232 20.62 -4.42 -12.96
C ASP A 232 19.42 -5.17 -13.54
N LEU A 233 18.46 -4.40 -14.05
CA LEU A 233 17.28 -4.90 -14.77
C LEU A 233 17.33 -4.49 -16.25
N SER A 234 18.53 -4.17 -16.77
CA SER A 234 18.70 -3.57 -18.09
C SER A 234 18.27 -4.50 -19.23
N GLU A 235 17.98 -3.90 -20.39
CA GLU A 235 17.69 -4.64 -21.63
C GLU A 235 16.49 -5.60 -21.51
N ASN A 236 15.46 -5.16 -20.76
CA ASN A 236 14.17 -5.82 -20.60
C ASN A 236 13.02 -4.94 -21.13
N ASN A 237 11.79 -5.42 -20.99
CA ASN A 237 10.55 -4.80 -21.47
C ASN A 237 9.72 -4.20 -20.31
N LEU A 238 10.38 -3.62 -19.31
CA LEU A 238 9.79 -3.03 -18.10
C LEU A 238 9.19 -1.64 -18.33
#